data_AF-A0A3N5H274-F1
#
_entry.id   AF-A0A3N5H274-F1
#
_cell.length_a   1.000
_cell.length_b   1.000
_cell.length_c   1.000
_cell.angle_alpha   90.00
_cell.angle_beta   90.00
_cell.angle_gamma   90.00
#
_symmetry.space_group_name_H-M   'P 1'
#
loop_
_entity.id
_entity.type
_entity.pdbx_description
1 polymer ?
#
loop_
_entity_poly.entity_id
_entity_poly.type
_entity_poly.pdbx_seq_one_letter_code
_entity_poly.pdbx_strand_id
1 'polypeptide(L)'
;MASPLYPLLGFGCFILALVFMYVIWPRPKAGKPRSFGKNLILHYFHPLAWVLVGMAAFMQARFADMALVLAGVGILVFLVFLFTLIRE
;
A
#
# COMPACT_ATOMS: atom_id res chain seq x y z
N MET A 1 3.59 17.53 -22.04
CA MET A 1 3.64 16.08 -22.32
C MET A 1 3.76 15.36 -20.99
N ALA A 2 2.80 14.52 -20.62
CA ALA A 2 2.90 13.72 -19.39
C ALA A 2 4.06 12.72 -19.57
N SER A 3 5.03 12.73 -18.66
CA SER A 3 6.15 11.81 -18.70
C SER A 3 5.65 10.37 -18.51
N PRO A 4 6.11 9.39 -19.32
CA PRO A 4 5.70 7.99 -19.23
C PRO A 4 6.11 7.33 -17.90
N LEU A 5 6.92 8.01 -17.10
CA LEU A 5 7.35 7.60 -15.78
C LEU A 5 6.18 7.37 -14.81
N TYR A 6 5.16 8.23 -14.81
CA TYR A 6 4.07 8.13 -13.81
C TYR A 6 3.19 6.89 -14.01
N PRO A 7 2.73 6.54 -15.23
CA PRO A 7 2.04 5.28 -15.48
C PRO A 7 2.88 4.04 -15.13
N LEU A 8 4.19 4.06 -15.43
CA LEU A 8 5.09 2.96 -15.09
C LEU A 8 5.24 2.79 -13.57
N LEU A 9 5.41 3.89 -12.83
CA LEU A 9 5.44 3.91 -11.37
C LEU A 9 4.12 3.41 -10.79
N GLY A 10 2.99 3.86 -11.34
CA GLY A 10 1.66 3.43 -10.90
C GLY A 10 1.46 1.93 -11.06
N PHE A 11 1.86 1.39 -12.22
CA PHE A 11 1.82 -0.04 -12.47
C PHE A 11 2.75 -0.84 -11.55
N GLY A 12 3.97 -0.35 -11.32
CA GLY A 12 4.90 -0.93 -10.36
C GLY A 12 4.34 -1.01 -8.94
N CYS A 13 3.61 0.03 -8.50
CA CYS A 13 2.95 0.02 -7.19
C CYS A 13 1.87 -1.07 -7.10
N PHE A 14 1.07 -1.28 -8.14
CA PHE A 14 0.09 -2.37 -8.15
C PHE A 14 0.74 -3.75 -8.12
N ILE A 15 1.85 -3.95 -8.84
CA ILE A 15 2.62 -5.19 -8.76
C ILE A 15 3.12 -5.43 -7.33
N LEU A 16 3.69 -4.40 -6.67
CA LEU A 16 4.16 -4.52 -5.29
C LEU A 16 3.03 -4.89 -4.32
N ALA A 17 1.83 -4.33 -4.50
CA ALA A 17 0.65 -4.69 -3.72
C ALA A 17 0.31 -6.19 -3.88
N LEU A 18 0.30 -6.70 -5.11
CA LEU A 18 0.00 -8.10 -5.40
C LEU A 18 1.09 -9.04 -4.86
N VAL A 19 2.37 -8.72 -5.08
CA VAL A 19 3.49 -9.52 -4.58
C VAL A 19 3.43 -9.63 -3.06
N PHE A 20 3.13 -8.54 -2.36
CA PHE A 20 2.99 -8.59 -0.92
C PHE A 20 1.84 -9.49 -0.48
N MET A 21 0.68 -9.35 -1.13
CA MET A 21 -0.54 -10.10 -0.79
C MET A 21 -0.40 -11.61 -1.04
N TYR A 22 0.23 -12.02 -2.14
CA TYR A 22 0.26 -13.42 -2.58
C TYR A 22 1.58 -14.15 -2.29
N VAL A 23 2.71 -13.44 -2.25
CA VAL A 23 4.04 -14.06 -2.15
C VAL A 23 4.66 -13.87 -0.78
N ILE A 24 4.62 -12.64 -0.25
CA ILE A 24 5.36 -12.30 0.98
C ILE A 24 4.56 -12.65 2.21
N TRP A 25 3.23 -12.53 2.17
CA TRP A 25 2.40 -12.66 3.37
C TRP A 25 2.56 -14.03 4.04
N PRO A 26 3.21 -14.10 5.23
CA PRO A 26 3.44 -15.35 5.89
C PRO A 26 2.14 -15.82 6.54
N ARG A 27 1.72 -17.05 6.24
CA ARG A 27 0.60 -17.68 6.98
C ARG A 27 0.98 -17.72 8.47
N PRO A 28 0.06 -17.38 9.40
CA PRO A 28 0.35 -17.35 10.81
C PRO A 28 0.91 -18.72 11.26
N LYS A 29 2.07 -18.70 11.92
CA LYS A 29 2.69 -19.91 12.47
C LYS A 29 1.76 -20.53 13.51
N ALA A 30 1.60 -21.85 13.46
CA ALA A 30 0.77 -22.57 14.42
C ALA A 30 1.20 -22.23 15.87
N GLY A 31 0.26 -21.83 16.72
CA GLY A 31 0.48 -21.61 18.16
C GLY A 31 0.68 -20.17 18.63
N LYS A 32 0.76 -19.16 17.74
CA LYS A 32 0.70 -17.74 18.15
C LYS A 32 -0.53 -17.05 17.55
N PRO A 33 -1.67 -17.02 18.27
CA PRO A 33 -2.83 -16.28 17.79
C PRO A 33 -2.51 -14.78 17.73
N ARG A 34 -2.30 -14.26 16.52
CA ARG A 34 -2.28 -12.81 16.27
C ARG A 34 -3.71 -12.31 16.42
N SER A 35 -3.93 -11.19 17.12
CA SER A 35 -5.28 -10.62 17.22
C SER A 35 -5.83 -10.35 15.83
N PHE A 36 -7.11 -10.65 15.60
CA PHE A 36 -7.74 -10.52 14.30
C PHE A 36 -7.54 -9.11 13.70
N GLY A 37 -7.66 -8.07 14.53
CA GLY A 37 -7.44 -6.68 14.12
C GLY A 37 -6.00 -6.39 13.67
N LYS A 38 -4.99 -6.87 14.40
CA LYS A 38 -3.57 -6.71 13.98
C LYS A 38 -3.28 -7.47 12.68
N ASN A 39 -3.84 -8.67 12.52
CA ASN A 39 -3.68 -9.46 11.30
C ASN A 39 -4.30 -8.76 10.09
N LEU A 40 -5.48 -8.15 10.28
CA LEU A 40 -6.15 -7.37 9.25
C LEU A 40 -5.31 -6.15 8.83
N ILE A 41 -4.85 -5.35 9.80
CA ILE A 41 -4.05 -4.15 9.52
C ILE A 41 -2.78 -4.54 8.77
N LEU A 42 -2.04 -5.51 9.27
CA LEU A 42 -0.78 -5.91 8.65
C LEU A 42 -0.96 -6.51 7.26
N HIS A 43 -2.03 -7.27 7.02
CA HIS A 43 -2.25 -7.90 5.72
C HIS A 43 -2.71 -6.91 4.67
N TYR A 44 -3.62 -6.00 5.03
CA TYR A 44 -4.33 -5.17 4.06
C TYR A 44 -3.80 -3.74 3.96
N PHE A 45 -3.23 -3.15 5.02
CA PHE A 45 -2.81 -1.74 4.95
C PHE A 45 -1.59 -1.54 4.07
N HIS A 46 -0.64 -2.49 4.07
CA HIS A 46 0.52 -2.40 3.20
C HIS A 46 0.15 -2.42 1.69
N PRO A 47 -0.59 -3.43 1.17
CA PRO A 47 -1.01 -3.40 -0.23
C PRO A 47 -1.97 -2.25 -0.54
N LEU A 48 -2.81 -1.83 0.41
CA LEU A 48 -3.67 -0.65 0.25
C LEU A 48 -2.87 0.63 0.05
N ALA A 49 -1.78 0.84 0.80
CA ALA A 49 -0.90 1.99 0.61
C ALA A 49 -0.30 2.02 -0.80
N TRP A 50 0.17 0.87 -1.30
CA TRP A 50 0.69 0.76 -2.67
C TRP A 50 -0.39 1.02 -3.73
N VAL A 51 -1.61 0.53 -3.53
CA VAL A 51 -2.75 0.82 -4.41
C VAL A 51 -3.06 2.33 -4.45
N LEU A 52 -3.07 3.00 -3.30
CA LEU A 52 -3.33 4.44 -3.20
C LEU A 52 -2.24 5.27 -3.89
N VAL A 53 -0.97 4.94 -3.69
CA VAL A 53 0.16 5.60 -4.37
C VAL A 53 0.12 5.31 -5.88
N GLY A 54 -0.25 4.10 -6.28
CA GLY A 54 -0.42 3.74 -7.68
C GLY A 54 -1.49 4.58 -8.37
N MET A 55 -2.66 4.70 -7.74
CA MET A 55 -3.74 5.57 -8.21
C MET A 55 -3.32 7.04 -8.28
N ALA A 56 -2.61 7.55 -7.27
CA ALA A 56 -2.06 8.91 -7.29
C ALA A 56 -1.14 9.15 -8.50
N ALA A 57 -0.25 8.19 -8.81
CA ALA A 57 0.64 8.28 -9.96
C ALA A 57 -0.13 8.35 -11.30
N PHE A 58 -1.21 7.56 -11.47
CA PHE A 58 -2.06 7.66 -12.65
C PHE A 58 -2.84 8.97 -12.73
N MET A 59 -3.26 9.52 -11.59
CA MET A 59 -4.04 10.77 -11.53
C MET A 59 -3.20 12.03 -11.72
N GLN A 60 -1.88 11.97 -11.50
CA GLN A 60 -0.97 13.13 -11.49
C GLN A 60 -1.05 14.00 -12.76
N ALA A 61 -1.28 13.40 -13.94
CA ALA A 61 -1.28 14.11 -15.21
C ALA A 61 -2.51 15.01 -15.43
N ARG A 62 -3.62 14.76 -14.72
CA ARG A 62 -4.90 15.46 -14.94
C ARG A 62 -5.51 16.04 -13.67
N PHE A 63 -5.21 15.46 -12.50
CA PHE A 63 -5.80 15.82 -11.22
C PHE A 63 -4.72 15.86 -10.14
N ALA A 64 -3.79 16.82 -10.24
CA ALA A 64 -2.64 16.92 -9.35
C ALA A 64 -3.03 17.10 -7.87
N ASP A 65 -4.04 17.91 -7.56
CA ASP A 65 -4.50 18.11 -6.17
C ASP A 65 -5.04 16.81 -5.57
N MET A 66 -5.84 16.07 -6.34
CA MET A 66 -6.39 14.78 -5.91
C MET A 66 -5.30 13.71 -5.79
N ALA A 67 -4.32 13.71 -6.69
CA ALA A 67 -3.15 12.84 -6.61
C ALA A 67 -2.36 13.09 -5.32
N LEU A 68 -2.20 14.36 -4.93
CA LEU A 68 -1.51 14.74 -3.70
C LEU A 68 -2.28 14.27 -2.46
N VAL A 69 -3.61 14.42 -2.46
CA VAL A 69 -4.48 13.88 -1.40
C VAL A 69 -4.37 12.34 -1.32
N LEU A 70 -4.47 11.63 -2.44
CA LEU A 70 -4.34 10.16 -2.47
C LEU A 70 -2.96 9.71 -1.98
N ALA A 71 -1.89 10.38 -2.41
CA ALA A 71 -0.54 10.09 -1.94
C ALA A 71 -0.42 10.31 -0.43
N GLY A 72 -0.98 11.41 0.09
CA GLY A 72 -1.03 11.69 1.52
C GLY A 72 -1.77 10.62 2.32
N VAL A 73 -2.94 10.17 1.83
CA VAL A 73 -3.70 9.06 2.45
C VAL A 73 -2.90 7.75 2.37
N GLY A 74 -2.25 7.46 1.25
CA GLY A 74 -1.39 6.27 1.09
C GLY A 74 -0.24 6.25 2.10
N ILE A 75 0.43 7.40 2.29
CA ILE A 75 1.49 7.56 3.30
C ILE A 75 0.92 7.32 4.71
N LEU A 76 -0.22 7.92 5.04
CA LEU A 76 -0.85 7.74 6.35
C LEU A 76 -1.17 6.25 6.62
N VAL A 77 -1.75 5.55 5.65
CA VAL A 77 -2.04 4.11 5.73
C VAL A 77 -0.76 3.30 5.95
N PHE A 78 0.31 3.64 5.23
CA PHE A 78 1.61 2.99 5.38
C PHE A 78 2.24 3.22 6.75
N LEU A 79 2.12 4.43 7.32
CA LEU A 79 2.60 4.72 8.66
C LEU A 79 1.84 3.94 9.73
N VAL A 80 0.52 3.79 9.59
CA VAL A 80 -0.29 2.94 10.50
C VAL A 80 0.14 1.47 10.41
N PHE A 81 0.40 0.97 9.21
CA PHE A 81 0.97 -0.36 9.00
C PHE A 81 2.32 -0.50 9.73
N LEU A 82 3.25 0.42 9.50
CA LEU A 82 4.61 0.37 10.04
C LEU A 82 4.62 0.47 11.56
N PHE A 83 3.81 1.35 12.13
CA PHE A 83 3.61 1.45 13.57
C PHE A 83 3.05 0.16 14.19
N THR A 84 2.09 -0.48 13.51
CA THR A 84 1.52 -1.76 13.96
C THR A 84 2.55 -2.89 13.86
N LEU A 85 3.37 -2.89 12.81
CA LEU A 85 4.44 -3.88 12.57
C LEU A 85 5.55 -3.79 13.63
N ILE A 86 5.95 -2.58 14.03
CA ILE A 86 7.00 -2.37 15.04
C ILE A 86 6.51 -2.74 16.44
N ARG A 87 5.22 -2.61 16.73
CA ARG A 87 4.61 -2.90 18.04
C ARG A 87 4.19 -4.35 18.24
N GLU A 88 4.64 -5.25 17.39
CA GLU A 88 4.26 -6.66 17.41
C GLU A 88 5.45 -7.59 17.54
#